data_AF-A0A2P8L903-F1
#
_entry.id   AF-A0A2P8L903-F1
#
_cell.length_a   1.000
_cell.length_b   1.000
_cell.length_c   1.000
_cell.angle_alpha   90.00
_cell.angle_beta   90.00
_cell.angle_gamma   90.00
#
_symmetry.space_group_name_H-M   'P 1'
#
loop_
_entity.id
_entity.type
_entity.pdbx_description
1 polymer ?
#
loop_
_entity_poly.entity_id
_entity_poly.type
_entity_poly.pdbx_seq_one_letter_code
_entity_poly.pdbx_strand_id
1 'polypeptide(L)'
;MMNVVKRVFNALYPDRRPDWEQKREREFILAANSLKTLSVNDRGGMSIDPEELRDQVIASREQLKHLVQKRESPRRSFRAAGDAQVEPLVSPAVKAPMSAMDCIEVVAWRQLHSGGAVRYVCLQSTSTGRFAVATASLFSDGRQSIPTWIEANTAKHVANAIQNDHLRWLTTVSEAMNAWDADL
;
A
#
# COMPACT_ATOMS: atom_id res chain seq x y z
N MET A 1 32.37 10.96 -33.89
CA MET A 1 33.40 10.52 -32.91
C MET A 1 32.80 9.76 -31.72
N MET A 2 31.72 10.25 -31.10
CA MET A 2 31.10 9.68 -29.88
C MET A 2 30.57 8.23 -29.99
N ASN A 3 30.08 7.81 -31.16
CA ASN A 3 29.54 6.46 -31.37
C ASN A 3 30.61 5.37 -31.47
N VAL A 4 31.82 5.71 -31.94
CA VAL A 4 32.95 4.77 -32.00
C VAL A 4 33.48 4.51 -30.60
N VAL A 5 33.61 5.57 -29.79
CA VAL A 5 34.00 5.48 -28.37
C VAL A 5 32.99 4.65 -27.58
N LYS A 6 31.68 4.87 -27.75
CA LYS A 6 30.65 4.03 -27.10
C LYS A 6 30.73 2.56 -27.49
N ARG A 7 30.99 2.23 -28.77
CA ARG A 7 31.15 0.83 -29.20
C ARG A 7 32.38 0.18 -28.59
N VAL A 8 33.51 0.88 -28.56
CA VAL A 8 34.75 0.37 -27.96
C VAL A 8 34.57 0.20 -26.44
N PHE A 9 33.92 1.16 -25.77
CA PHE A 9 33.66 1.09 -24.33
C PHE A 9 32.68 -0.03 -23.98
N ASN A 10 31.60 -0.23 -24.76
CA ASN A 10 30.67 -1.33 -24.57
C ASN A 10 31.28 -2.71 -24.88
N ALA A 11 32.32 -2.75 -25.74
CA ALA A 11 33.07 -3.98 -26.01
C ALA A 11 34.04 -4.32 -24.86
N LEU A 12 34.68 -3.31 -24.25
CA LEU A 12 35.54 -3.51 -23.07
C LEU A 12 34.75 -3.73 -21.78
N TYR A 13 33.60 -3.08 -21.64
CA TYR A 13 32.71 -3.13 -20.48
C TYR A 13 31.29 -3.48 -20.94
N PRO A 14 31.05 -4.76 -21.29
CA PRO A 14 29.71 -5.19 -21.67
C PRO A 14 28.76 -5.02 -20.49
N ASP A 15 27.59 -4.46 -20.76
CA ASP A 15 26.51 -4.39 -19.78
C ASP A 15 26.06 -5.82 -19.45
N ARG A 16 26.33 -6.25 -18.22
CA ARG A 16 26.00 -7.60 -17.73
C ARG A 16 24.59 -7.69 -17.16
N ARG A 17 23.84 -6.58 -17.15
CA ARG A 17 22.47 -6.57 -16.66
C ARG A 17 21.57 -7.40 -17.58
N PRO A 18 20.55 -8.09 -17.02
CA PRO A 18 19.59 -8.86 -17.80
C PRO A 18 18.95 -8.04 -18.93
N ASP A 19 18.63 -8.70 -20.05
CA ASP A 19 18.01 -8.04 -21.21
C ASP A 19 16.73 -7.27 -20.88
N TRP A 20 15.93 -7.77 -19.92
CA TRP A 20 14.71 -7.10 -19.48
C TRP A 20 14.97 -5.78 -18.75
N GLU A 21 16.09 -5.65 -18.02
CA GLU A 21 16.48 -4.40 -17.36
C GLU A 21 16.92 -3.37 -18.39
N GLN A 22 17.75 -3.79 -19.36
CA GLN A 22 18.19 -2.92 -20.45
C GLN A 22 17.01 -2.45 -21.31
N LYS A 23 16.06 -3.35 -21.56
CA LYS A 23 14.84 -3.02 -22.31
C LYS A 23 14.00 -2.00 -21.53
N ARG A 24 13.78 -2.22 -20.23
CA ARG A 24 13.05 -1.29 -19.36
C ARG A 24 13.71 0.09 -19.31
N GLU A 25 15.04 0.14 -19.23
CA GLU A 25 15.78 1.41 -19.25
C GLU A 25 15.63 2.13 -20.59
N ARG A 26 15.70 1.41 -21.71
CA ARG A 26 15.46 2.00 -23.04
C ARG A 26 14.03 2.52 -23.19
N GLU A 27 13.05 1.76 -22.74
CA GLU A 27 11.64 2.17 -22.74
C GLU A 27 11.43 3.41 -21.87
N PHE A 28 12.08 3.48 -20.70
CA PHE A 28 12.06 4.66 -19.85
C PHE A 28 12.68 5.88 -20.53
N ILE A 29 13.87 5.74 -21.13
CA ILE A 29 14.54 6.84 -21.84
C ILE A 29 13.70 7.32 -23.02
N LEU A 30 13.09 6.41 -23.79
CA LEU A 30 12.21 6.75 -24.89
C LEU A 30 10.96 7.50 -24.40
N ALA A 31 10.35 7.04 -23.31
CA ALA A 31 9.21 7.72 -22.70
C ALA A 31 9.59 9.11 -22.19
N ALA A 32 10.71 9.24 -21.47
CA ALA A 32 11.20 10.52 -20.97
C ALA A 32 11.50 11.51 -22.12
N ASN A 33 12.14 11.04 -23.19
CA ASN A 33 12.43 11.86 -24.38
C ASN A 33 11.18 12.20 -25.20
N SER A 34 10.06 11.52 -24.98
CA SER A 34 8.78 11.85 -25.63
C SER A 34 8.04 13.00 -24.95
N LEU A 35 8.45 13.39 -23.73
CA LEU A 35 7.91 14.54 -23.00
C LEU A 35 8.41 15.83 -23.64
N LYS A 36 7.50 16.73 -23.99
CA LYS A 36 7.77 17.96 -24.73
C LYS A 36 8.41 19.03 -23.86
N THR A 37 8.01 19.11 -22.60
CA THR A 37 8.45 20.16 -21.66
C THR A 37 9.60 19.71 -20.75
N LEU A 38 10.04 18.46 -20.87
CA LEU A 38 11.19 17.98 -20.12
C LEU A 38 12.45 18.73 -20.56
N SER A 39 13.04 19.47 -19.63
CA SER A 39 14.29 20.20 -19.83
C SER A 39 15.26 19.93 -18.70
N VAL A 40 16.55 19.93 -19.04
CA VAL A 40 17.65 19.72 -18.09
C VAL A 40 18.51 20.98 -18.09
N ASN A 41 18.80 21.51 -16.92
CA ASN A 41 19.69 22.66 -16.78
C ASN A 41 21.17 22.22 -16.63
N ASP A 42 22.09 23.16 -16.78
CA ASP A 42 23.54 22.90 -16.73
C ASP A 42 24.03 22.37 -15.36
N ARG A 43 23.22 22.52 -14.31
CA ARG A 43 23.49 21.98 -12.96
C ARG A 43 22.86 20.59 -12.74
N GLY A 44 22.26 20.00 -13.77
CA GLY A 44 21.60 18.69 -13.71
C GLY A 44 20.19 18.70 -13.10
N GLY A 45 19.61 19.87 -12.85
CA GLY A 45 18.21 19.98 -12.43
C GLY A 45 17.26 19.74 -13.59
N MET A 46 16.22 18.95 -13.34
CA MET A 46 15.17 18.64 -14.32
C MET A 46 13.93 19.49 -14.06
N SER A 47 13.35 20.03 -15.12
CA SER A 47 12.09 20.78 -15.09
C SER A 47 11.11 20.17 -16.09
N ILE A 48 9.84 20.09 -15.70
CA ILE A 48 8.74 19.59 -16.52
C ILE A 48 7.47 20.39 -16.20
N ASP A 49 6.63 20.62 -17.20
CA ASP A 49 5.32 21.25 -17.00
C ASP A 49 4.38 20.26 -16.27
N PRO A 50 3.85 20.63 -15.09
CA PRO A 50 2.91 19.77 -14.38
C PRO A 50 1.63 19.48 -15.16
N GLU A 51 1.19 20.36 -16.07
CA GLU A 51 -0.03 20.12 -16.86
C GLU A 51 0.20 19.04 -17.93
N GLU A 52 1.39 18.97 -18.54
CA GLU A 52 1.73 17.89 -19.48
C GLU A 52 1.67 16.51 -18.79
N LEU A 53 2.15 16.42 -17.54
CA LEU A 53 2.07 15.19 -16.76
C LEU A 53 0.62 14.80 -16.47
N ARG A 54 -0.25 15.77 -16.17
CA ARG A 54 -1.67 15.51 -15.92
C ARG A 54 -2.36 14.96 -17.16
N ASP A 55 -2.14 15.59 -18.30
CA ASP A 55 -2.71 15.15 -19.58
C ASP A 55 -2.25 13.72 -19.92
N GLN A 56 -0.96 13.42 -19.75
CA GLN A 56 -0.41 12.10 -19.99
C GLN A 56 -1.02 11.03 -19.07
N VAL A 57 -1.24 11.36 -17.79
CA VAL A 57 -1.87 10.44 -16.82
C VAL A 57 -3.35 10.22 -17.18
N ILE A 58 -4.08 11.27 -17.56
CA ILE A 58 -5.48 11.16 -17.97
C ILE A 58 -5.60 10.30 -19.23
N ALA A 59 -4.81 10.59 -20.27
CA ALA A 59 -4.79 9.82 -21.51
C ALA A 59 -4.44 8.34 -21.26
N SER A 60 -3.43 8.07 -20.42
CA SER A 60 -3.05 6.70 -20.04
C SER A 60 -4.19 5.99 -19.31
N ARG A 61 -4.88 6.68 -18.39
CA ARG A 61 -6.03 6.12 -17.66
C ARG A 61 -7.20 5.82 -18.60
N GLU A 62 -7.46 6.66 -19.59
CA GLU A 62 -8.49 6.43 -20.59
C GLU A 62 -8.17 5.20 -21.46
N GLN A 63 -6.93 5.08 -21.93
CA GLN A 63 -6.47 3.92 -22.70
C GLN A 63 -6.57 2.61 -21.89
N LEU A 64 -6.21 2.67 -20.61
CA LEU A 64 -6.19 1.52 -19.70
C LEU A 64 -7.51 1.31 -18.95
N LYS A 65 -8.57 2.04 -19.30
CA LYS A 65 -9.89 1.91 -18.65
C LYS A 65 -10.45 0.49 -18.74
N HIS A 66 -10.07 -0.26 -19.76
CA HIS A 66 -10.45 -1.67 -19.94
C HIS A 66 -9.82 -2.62 -18.92
N LEU A 67 -8.69 -2.26 -18.31
CA LEU A 67 -8.06 -3.06 -17.24
C LEU A 67 -8.75 -2.86 -15.89
N VAL A 68 -9.50 -1.77 -15.73
CA VAL A 68 -10.25 -1.51 -14.51
C VAL A 68 -11.60 -2.21 -14.63
N GLN A 69 -11.76 -3.34 -13.92
CA GLN A 69 -13.07 -3.98 -13.77
C GLN A 69 -14.06 -2.95 -13.21
N LYS A 70 -15.07 -2.62 -14.02
CA LYS A 70 -16.22 -1.86 -13.55
C LYS A 70 -16.91 -2.75 -12.51
N ARG A 71 -16.81 -2.39 -11.23
CA ARG A 71 -17.69 -2.97 -10.20
C ARG A 71 -19.12 -2.60 -10.60
N GLU A 72 -19.79 -3.48 -11.33
CA GLU A 72 -21.23 -3.41 -11.47
C GLU A 72 -21.79 -3.48 -10.06
N SER A 73 -22.46 -2.40 -9.66
CA SER A 73 -23.22 -2.36 -8.42
C SER A 73 -24.17 -3.56 -8.42
N PRO A 74 -24.23 -4.38 -7.35
CA PRO A 74 -25.20 -5.45 -7.27
C PRO A 74 -26.60 -4.83 -7.16
N ARG A 75 -27.23 -4.53 -8.30
CA ARG A 75 -28.69 -4.42 -8.39
C ARG A 75 -29.25 -5.84 -8.31
N ARG A 76 -29.09 -6.49 -7.17
CA ARG A 76 -29.90 -7.65 -6.80
C ARG A 76 -30.88 -7.14 -5.75
N SER A 77 -32.07 -6.76 -6.20
CA SER A 77 -33.22 -6.59 -5.33
C SER A 77 -33.42 -7.91 -4.58
N PHE A 78 -33.11 -7.89 -3.29
CA PHE A 78 -33.40 -9.00 -2.39
C PHE A 78 -34.91 -9.21 -2.37
N ARG A 79 -35.39 -10.29 -3.00
CA ARG A 79 -36.69 -10.86 -2.67
C ARG A 79 -36.51 -11.63 -1.36
N ALA A 80 -37.17 -11.15 -0.32
CA ALA A 80 -37.44 -11.93 0.87
C ALA A 80 -38.32 -13.13 0.49
N ALA A 81 -37.83 -14.34 0.70
CA ALA A 81 -38.62 -15.56 0.71
C ALA A 81 -38.47 -16.17 2.10
N GLY A 82 -39.61 -16.32 2.77
CA GLY A 82 -39.71 -16.68 4.18
C GLY A 82 -39.39 -18.14 4.49
N ASP A 83 -39.06 -18.34 5.76
CA ASP A 83 -39.34 -19.47 6.63
C ASP A 83 -39.28 -20.89 6.06
N ALA A 84 -38.19 -21.58 6.38
CA ALA A 84 -38.25 -22.99 6.71
C ALA A 84 -37.15 -23.31 7.75
N GLN A 85 -37.58 -23.54 8.99
CA GLN A 85 -36.76 -24.10 10.06
C GLN A 85 -36.48 -25.58 9.79
N VAL A 86 -35.22 -26.02 9.89
CA VAL A 86 -34.82 -27.30 10.50
C VAL A 86 -33.36 -27.20 10.99
N GLU A 87 -33.14 -27.44 12.27
CA GLU A 87 -31.90 -27.87 12.95
C GLU A 87 -32.30 -29.16 13.74
N PRO A 88 -31.42 -29.96 14.37
CA PRO A 88 -29.93 -30.00 14.38
C PRO A 88 -29.31 -31.44 14.36
N LEU A 89 -28.06 -31.64 13.91
CA LEU A 89 -27.10 -32.59 14.56
C LEU A 89 -25.63 -32.53 14.05
N VAL A 90 -24.75 -31.90 14.86
CA VAL A 90 -23.37 -32.27 15.28
C VAL A 90 -22.34 -32.87 14.27
N SER A 91 -21.44 -31.99 13.79
CA SER A 91 -19.94 -32.00 13.74
C SER A 91 -19.11 -33.26 13.37
N PRO A 92 -18.03 -33.13 12.54
CA PRO A 92 -16.79 -32.52 13.04
C PRO A 92 -16.11 -31.54 12.07
N ALA A 93 -15.68 -30.42 12.65
CA ALA A 93 -14.41 -29.71 12.38
C ALA A 93 -13.83 -29.79 10.95
N VAL A 94 -14.55 -29.27 9.96
CA VAL A 94 -13.90 -28.65 8.80
C VAL A 94 -13.80 -27.17 9.14
N LYS A 95 -12.60 -26.69 9.46
CA LYS A 95 -12.33 -25.24 9.53
C LYS A 95 -12.83 -24.67 8.21
N ALA A 96 -13.99 -24.00 8.24
CA ALA A 96 -14.40 -23.14 7.15
C ALA A 96 -13.20 -22.23 6.86
N PRO A 97 -12.77 -22.08 5.59
CA PRO A 97 -11.79 -21.06 5.28
C PRO A 97 -12.34 -19.77 5.87
N MET A 98 -11.60 -19.15 6.80
CA MET A 98 -12.02 -17.92 7.44
C MET A 98 -12.53 -17.01 6.34
N SER A 99 -13.84 -16.74 6.34
CA SER A 99 -14.46 -15.84 5.38
C SER A 99 -13.58 -14.60 5.37
N ALA A 100 -12.95 -14.30 4.24
CA ALA A 100 -12.07 -13.15 4.11
C ALA A 100 -12.84 -11.95 4.65
N MET A 101 -12.35 -11.39 5.75
CA MET A 101 -13.00 -10.27 6.42
C MET A 101 -12.68 -9.02 5.59
N ASP A 102 -13.67 -8.51 4.86
CA ASP A 102 -13.54 -7.24 4.16
C ASP A 102 -13.31 -6.13 5.17
N CYS A 103 -12.16 -5.45 5.05
CA CYS A 103 -11.74 -4.38 5.95
C CYS A 103 -11.47 -3.09 5.17
N ILE A 104 -11.70 -1.96 5.83
CA ILE A 104 -11.36 -0.63 5.34
C ILE A 104 -10.20 -0.09 6.18
N GLU A 105 -9.22 0.52 5.53
CA GLU A 105 -8.16 1.24 6.24
C GLU A 105 -8.71 2.54 6.84
N VAL A 106 -8.47 2.72 8.15
CA VAL A 106 -8.80 3.93 8.90
C VAL A 106 -7.52 4.46 9.52
N VAL A 107 -7.14 5.68 9.16
CA VAL A 107 -5.93 6.33 9.69
C VAL A 107 -6.32 7.27 10.83
N ALA A 108 -5.72 7.05 12.01
CA ALA A 108 -5.90 7.90 13.17
C ALA A 108 -4.57 8.49 13.63
N TRP A 109 -4.62 9.69 14.21
CA TRP A 109 -3.44 10.39 14.71
C TRP A 109 -3.61 10.71 16.19
N ARG A 110 -2.52 10.57 16.96
CA ARG A 110 -2.44 10.96 18.37
C ARG A 110 -1.24 11.87 18.57
N GLN A 111 -1.49 13.08 19.06
CA GLN A 111 -0.42 13.95 19.51
C GLN A 111 0.08 13.48 20.88
N LEU A 112 1.41 13.42 21.04
CA LEU A 112 2.07 13.11 22.30
C LEU A 112 2.43 14.39 23.03
N HIS A 113 2.53 14.30 24.35
CA HIS A 113 2.90 15.42 25.22
C HIS A 113 4.36 15.86 25.01
N SER A 114 5.18 14.99 24.41
CA SER A 114 6.55 15.26 23.99
C SER A 114 6.67 16.12 22.73
N GLY A 115 5.55 16.49 22.10
CA GLY A 115 5.52 17.23 20.83
C GLY A 115 5.61 16.34 19.58
N GLY A 116 5.80 15.03 19.74
CA GLY A 116 5.66 14.06 18.65
C GLY A 116 4.20 13.73 18.32
N ALA A 117 3.98 13.04 17.21
CA ALA A 117 2.68 12.52 16.79
C ALA A 117 2.81 11.06 16.36
N VAL A 118 1.86 10.22 16.76
CA VAL A 118 1.77 8.82 16.34
C VAL A 118 0.64 8.67 15.33
N ARG A 119 0.94 8.09 14.16
CA ARG A 119 -0.03 7.64 13.16
C ARG A 119 -0.36 6.17 13.42
N TYR A 120 -1.63 5.86 13.57
CA TYR A 120 -2.14 4.50 13.66
C TYR A 120 -2.85 4.16 12.36
N VAL A 121 -2.55 2.99 11.81
CA VAL A 121 -3.29 2.40 10.70
C VAL A 121 -4.17 1.31 11.29
N CYS A 122 -5.46 1.58 11.32
CA CYS A 122 -6.48 0.68 11.83
C CYS A 122 -7.21 -0.01 10.67
N LEU A 123 -7.62 -1.25 10.88
CA LEU A 123 -8.56 -1.94 10.02
C LEU A 123 -9.94 -1.82 10.65
N GLN A 124 -10.93 -1.35 9.88
CA GLN A 124 -12.34 -1.41 10.23
C GLN A 124 -13.01 -2.56 9.50
N SER A 125 -13.60 -3.48 10.25
CA SER A 125 -14.39 -4.57 9.70
C SER A 125 -15.68 -4.01 9.07
N THR A 126 -15.92 -4.32 7.79
CA THR A 126 -17.16 -3.90 7.10
C THR A 126 -18.41 -4.62 7.59
N SER A 127 -18.25 -5.80 8.20
CA SER A 127 -19.37 -6.62 8.70
C SER A 127 -19.74 -6.29 10.14
N THR A 128 -18.77 -5.94 10.99
CA THR A 128 -19.00 -5.69 12.42
C THR A 128 -18.81 -4.24 12.84
N GLY A 129 -18.22 -3.40 11.97
CA GLY A 129 -17.87 -2.01 12.29
C GLY A 129 -16.75 -1.86 13.32
N ARG A 130 -16.17 -2.96 13.81
CA ARG A 130 -15.11 -2.98 14.82
C ARG A 130 -13.76 -2.60 14.22
N PHE A 131 -12.86 -2.14 15.09
CA PHE A 131 -11.55 -1.64 14.73
C PHE A 131 -10.44 -2.48 15.34
N ALA A 132 -9.36 -2.69 14.61
CA ALA A 132 -8.12 -3.23 15.14
C ALA A 132 -6.93 -2.42 14.62
N VAL A 133 -5.91 -2.18 15.44
CA VAL A 133 -4.68 -1.52 14.98
C VAL A 133 -3.81 -2.57 14.28
N ALA A 134 -3.38 -2.26 13.05
CA ALA A 134 -2.46 -3.10 12.28
C ALA A 134 -1.01 -2.63 12.42
N THR A 135 -0.80 -1.31 12.48
CA THR A 135 0.53 -0.72 12.68
C THR A 135 0.43 0.68 13.28
N ALA A 136 1.52 1.13 13.90
CA ALA A 136 1.69 2.49 14.42
C ALA A 136 3.07 3.04 14.03
N SER A 137 3.14 4.32 13.69
CA SER A 137 4.37 5.02 13.28
C SER A 137 4.50 6.34 14.04
N LEU A 138 5.66 6.58 14.66
CA LEU A 138 5.96 7.83 15.37
C LEU A 138 6.61 8.86 14.43
N PHE A 139 6.15 10.11 14.52
CA PHE A 139 6.68 11.28 13.83
C PHE A 139 7.08 12.32 14.88
N SER A 140 8.35 12.68 14.95
CA SER A 140 8.86 13.71 15.86
C SER A 140 9.91 14.58 15.17
N ASP A 141 10.06 15.84 15.57
CA ASP A 141 11.17 16.67 15.09
C ASP A 141 12.49 16.07 15.63
N GLY A 142 13.41 15.81 14.70
CA GLY A 142 14.46 14.80 14.86
C GLY A 142 15.67 15.23 15.68
N ARG A 143 15.53 15.35 17.01
CA ARG A 143 16.70 15.42 17.91
C ARG A 143 16.83 14.27 18.90
N GLN A 144 15.79 13.45 19.05
CA GLN A 144 15.87 12.22 19.82
C GLN A 144 15.78 11.06 18.84
N SER A 145 16.81 10.23 18.81
CA SER A 145 16.83 8.94 18.12
C SER A 145 15.46 8.27 18.27
N ILE A 146 14.87 7.84 17.16
CA ILE A 146 13.63 7.06 17.16
C ILE A 146 13.80 5.97 18.22
N PRO A 147 12.93 5.89 19.23
CA PRO A 147 13.04 4.86 20.25
C PRO A 147 13.16 3.47 19.61
N THR A 148 14.17 2.70 19.99
CA THR A 148 14.50 1.38 19.41
C THR A 148 13.32 0.39 19.46
N TRP A 149 12.35 0.60 20.36
CA TRP A 149 11.14 -0.20 20.43
C TRP A 149 10.22 -0.04 19.19
N ILE A 150 10.29 1.06 18.45
CA ILE A 150 9.46 1.31 17.25
C ILE A 150 9.95 0.49 16.04
N GLU A 151 11.26 0.42 15.82
CA GLU A 151 11.84 -0.44 14.78
C GLU A 151 11.66 -1.92 15.11
N ALA A 152 11.88 -2.29 16.39
CA ALA A 152 11.62 -3.64 16.87
C ALA A 152 10.14 -4.04 16.71
N ASN A 153 9.22 -3.08 16.81
CA ASN A 153 7.79 -3.34 16.66
C ASN A 153 7.40 -3.75 15.24
N THR A 154 7.99 -3.14 14.21
CA THR A 154 7.63 -3.49 12.82
C THR A 154 8.03 -4.94 12.51
N ALA A 155 9.22 -5.36 12.96
CA ALA A 155 9.66 -6.75 12.83
C ALA A 155 8.88 -7.72 13.74
N LYS A 156 8.58 -7.33 14.99
CA LYS A 156 7.80 -8.12 15.95
C LYS A 156 6.35 -8.30 15.49
N HIS A 157 5.73 -7.32 14.85
CA HIS A 157 4.35 -7.42 14.34
C HIS A 157 4.26 -8.23 13.06
N VAL A 158 5.26 -8.17 12.18
CA VAL A 158 5.34 -9.12 11.05
C VAL A 158 5.50 -10.55 11.58
N ALA A 159 6.37 -10.76 12.57
CA ALA A 159 6.55 -12.07 13.19
C ALA A 159 5.28 -12.54 13.93
N ASN A 160 4.60 -11.64 14.65
CA ASN A 160 3.34 -11.93 15.34
C ASN A 160 2.18 -12.14 14.36
N ALA A 161 2.12 -11.46 13.22
CA ALA A 161 1.10 -11.71 12.19
C ALA A 161 1.30 -13.07 11.50
N ILE A 162 2.55 -13.55 11.46
CA ILE A 162 2.86 -14.92 10.99
C ILE A 162 2.50 -15.97 12.05
N GLN A 163 2.60 -15.65 13.35
CA GLN A 163 2.39 -16.59 14.46
C GLN A 163 0.99 -16.55 15.10
N ASN A 164 0.33 -15.40 15.10
CA ASN A 164 -0.98 -15.17 15.69
C ASN A 164 -1.98 -14.78 14.60
N ASP A 165 -3.04 -15.59 14.48
CA ASP A 165 -4.04 -15.49 13.41
C ASP A 165 -5.09 -14.38 13.66
N HIS A 166 -4.98 -13.62 14.77
CA HIS A 166 -6.08 -12.78 15.27
C HIS A 166 -5.64 -11.39 15.75
N LEU A 167 -6.12 -10.36 15.03
CA LEU A 167 -6.13 -8.98 15.50
C LEU A 167 -7.17 -8.79 16.62
N ARG A 168 -6.87 -7.94 17.60
CA ARG A 168 -7.82 -7.57 18.67
C ARG A 168 -8.82 -6.54 18.15
N TRP A 169 -10.04 -6.97 17.86
CA TRP A 169 -11.13 -6.13 17.35
C TRP A 169 -11.93 -5.47 18.48
N LEU A 170 -11.91 -4.14 18.53
CA LEU A 170 -12.53 -3.29 19.55
C LEU A 170 -13.63 -2.40 18.97
N THR A 171 -14.45 -1.81 19.84
CA THR A 171 -15.66 -1.10 19.40
C THR A 171 -15.37 0.28 18.83
N THR A 172 -14.32 0.93 19.32
CA THR A 172 -13.91 2.26 18.86
C THR A 172 -12.44 2.28 18.45
N VAL A 173 -12.10 3.24 17.57
CA VAL A 173 -10.71 3.49 17.17
C VAL A 173 -9.85 3.85 18.39
N SER A 174 -10.36 4.68 19.30
CA SER A 174 -9.64 5.09 20.51
C SER A 174 -9.33 3.92 21.44
N GLU A 175 -10.28 2.99 21.63
CA GLU A 175 -10.04 1.76 22.39
C GLU A 175 -8.97 0.91 21.72
N ALA A 176 -9.03 0.74 20.40
CA ALA A 176 -8.04 -0.01 19.64
C ALA A 176 -6.64 0.58 19.80
N MET A 177 -6.51 1.90 19.71
CA MET A 177 -5.25 2.61 19.95
C MET A 177 -4.78 2.45 21.40
N ASN A 178 -5.67 2.54 22.39
CA ASN A 178 -5.28 2.39 23.79
C ASN A 178 -4.84 0.96 24.14
N ALA A 179 -5.52 -0.05 23.58
CA ALA A 179 -5.12 -1.44 23.74
C ALA A 179 -3.77 -1.71 23.07
N TRP A 180 -3.55 -1.13 21.89
CA TRP A 180 -2.25 -1.18 21.22
C TRP A 180 -1.14 -0.56 22.07
N ASP A 181 -1.40 0.63 22.63
CA ASP A 181 -0.41 1.31 23.46
C ASP A 181 -0.09 0.56 24.76
N ALA A 182 -1.04 -0.23 25.29
CA ALA A 182 -0.86 -1.04 26.49
C ALA A 182 -0.07 -2.35 26.25
N ASP A 183 -0.02 -2.83 25.01
CA ASP A 183 0.70 -4.06 24.62
C ASP A 183 2.19 -3.79 24.26
N LEU A 184 2.63 -2.52 24.31
CA LEU A 184 4.00 -2.05 23.99
C LEU A 184 5.02 -2.30 25.11
#